data_AF-A0A849RQY0-F1
#
_entry.id   AF-A0A849RQY0-F1
#
_cell.length_a   1.000
_cell.length_b   1.000
_cell.length_c   1.000
_cell.angle_alpha   90.00
_cell.angle_beta   90.00
_cell.angle_gamma   90.00
#
_symmetry.space_group_name_H-M   'P 1'
#
loop_
_entity.id
_entity.type
_entity.pdbx_description
1 polymer ?
#
loop_
_entity_poly.entity_id
_entity_poly.type
_entity_poly.pdbx_seq_one_letter_code
_entity_poly.pdbx_strand_id
1 'polypeptide(L)'
;MTYRIKVPPRTLPVDEAHLVSNLEHWLESLRVYRGSLLVGAAILLLAAGIVGGVLWYDSQTAHKAQDLEQEATLHYFTRPADDPKKADTNLKEAVTLYKRIVEEYPRTLTAPLAAFHLGNALVQANELDAAIEAYKRFVLMYGSNASLLGLVQQRLGYVYLLKGDRDQAAKAYSAVLDIPGALNRDHALFELARLEESLSRPEGALAHYQDLMKNYPNSPLANEAAVRLKVLEVKKSPDPAPASPAPAAAAPATLKKP
;
A
#
# COMPACT_ATOMS: atom_id res chain seq x y z
N MET A 1 -9.47 -87.44 -49.63
CA MET A 1 -8.32 -87.60 -48.72
C MET A 1 -8.28 -86.38 -47.82
N THR A 2 -8.69 -86.52 -46.56
CA THR A 2 -8.87 -85.41 -45.62
C THR A 2 -7.72 -85.45 -44.61
N TYR A 3 -6.77 -84.52 -44.74
CA TYR A 3 -5.64 -84.42 -43.81
C TYR A 3 -6.11 -83.75 -42.51
N ARG A 4 -6.25 -84.53 -41.43
CA ARG A 4 -6.36 -84.00 -40.06
C ARG A 4 -4.96 -83.63 -39.56
N ILE A 5 -4.66 -82.34 -39.54
CA ILE A 5 -3.47 -81.82 -38.86
C ILE A 5 -3.70 -81.98 -37.35
N LYS A 6 -2.94 -82.86 -36.70
CA LYS A 6 -2.86 -82.91 -35.23
C LYS A 6 -1.96 -81.76 -34.79
N VAL A 7 -2.54 -80.72 -34.19
CA VAL A 7 -1.77 -79.65 -33.55
C VAL A 7 -1.32 -80.19 -32.18
N PRO A 8 -0.01 -80.27 -31.87
CA PRO A 8 0.45 -80.67 -30.55
C PRO A 8 0.05 -79.60 -29.51
N PRO A 9 -0.24 -79.99 -28.25
CA PRO A 9 -0.61 -79.03 -27.21
C PRO A 9 0.55 -78.05 -26.98
N ARG A 10 0.26 -76.73 -27.03
CA ARG A 10 1.20 -75.69 -26.59
C ARG A 10 1.36 -75.78 -25.07
N THR A 11 2.33 -76.55 -24.60
CA THR A 11 2.89 -76.37 -23.27
C THR A 11 4.04 -75.39 -23.39
N LEU A 12 3.75 -74.09 -23.23
CA LEU A 12 4.81 -73.15 -22.88
C LEU A 12 5.19 -73.50 -21.43
N PRO A 13 6.44 -73.90 -21.12
CA PRO A 13 6.87 -73.91 -19.74
C PRO A 13 6.71 -72.47 -19.24
N VAL A 14 5.86 -72.27 -18.24
CA VAL A 14 5.85 -71.01 -17.50
C VAL A 14 7.18 -71.01 -16.77
N ASP A 15 8.16 -70.31 -17.33
CA ASP A 15 9.44 -70.11 -16.67
C ASP A 15 9.18 -69.20 -15.46
N GLU A 16 9.02 -69.83 -14.30
CA GLU A 16 8.74 -69.17 -13.01
C GLU A 16 9.78 -68.09 -12.69
N ALA A 17 10.98 -68.17 -13.30
CA ALA A 17 12.05 -67.18 -13.19
C ALA A 17 11.65 -65.77 -13.68
N HIS A 18 10.70 -65.65 -14.60
CA HIS A 18 10.29 -64.34 -15.12
C HIS A 18 9.20 -63.64 -14.31
N LEU A 19 8.50 -64.34 -13.42
CA LEU A 19 7.42 -63.76 -12.61
C LEU A 19 7.89 -63.13 -11.29
N VAL A 20 9.07 -63.52 -10.80
CA VAL A 20 9.63 -63.03 -9.52
C VAL A 20 10.71 -61.95 -9.72
N SER A 21 11.20 -61.77 -10.95
CA SER A 21 12.35 -60.93 -11.28
C SER A 21 12.21 -59.46 -10.88
N ASN A 22 11.06 -58.80 -11.13
CA ASN A 22 10.98 -57.35 -10.92
C ASN A 22 10.96 -56.97 -9.43
N LEU A 23 10.32 -57.79 -8.57
CA LEU A 23 10.24 -57.52 -7.14
C LEU A 23 11.54 -57.89 -6.43
N GLU A 24 12.17 -58.99 -6.82
CA GLU A 24 13.46 -59.41 -6.26
C GLU A 24 14.60 -58.46 -6.67
N HIS A 25 14.67 -58.04 -7.93
CA HIS A 25 15.65 -57.03 -8.35
C HIS A 25 15.41 -55.68 -7.65
N TRP A 26 14.16 -55.31 -7.40
CA TRP A 26 13.83 -54.12 -6.63
C TRP A 26 14.24 -54.27 -5.15
N LEU A 27 14.01 -55.43 -4.53
CA LEU A 27 14.42 -55.75 -3.16
C LEU A 27 15.95 -55.85 -2.99
N GLU A 28 16.67 -56.35 -3.99
CA GLU A 28 18.13 -56.35 -4.01
C GLU A 28 18.70 -54.94 -4.22
N SER A 29 18.10 -54.15 -5.12
CA SER A 29 18.49 -52.75 -5.29
C SER A 29 18.28 -51.93 -4.00
N LEU A 30 17.21 -52.22 -3.23
CA LEU A 30 16.99 -51.63 -1.91
C LEU A 30 18.10 -51.98 -0.91
N ARG A 31 18.71 -53.18 -1.00
CA ARG A 31 19.86 -53.55 -0.15
C ARG A 31 21.13 -52.80 -0.57
N VAL A 32 21.38 -52.66 -1.87
CA VAL A 32 22.56 -51.95 -2.41
C VAL A 32 22.48 -50.44 -2.13
N TYR A 33 21.30 -49.83 -2.27
CA TYR A 33 21.08 -48.40 -2.04
C TYR A 33 20.65 -48.05 -0.61
N ARG A 34 20.57 -49.02 0.31
CA ARG A 34 20.08 -48.82 1.68
C ARG A 34 20.78 -47.66 2.39
N GLY A 35 22.10 -47.54 2.25
CA GLY A 35 22.88 -46.44 2.83
C GLY A 35 22.48 -45.08 2.26
N SER A 36 22.42 -44.96 0.94
CA SER A 36 22.02 -43.72 0.25
C SER A 36 20.57 -43.34 0.53
N LEU A 37 19.66 -44.30 0.63
CA LEU A 37 18.26 -44.09 1.00
C LEU A 37 18.11 -43.60 2.44
N LEU A 38 18.87 -44.15 3.38
CA LEU A 38 18.89 -43.69 4.77
C LEU A 38 19.46 -42.27 4.88
N VAL A 39 20.53 -41.96 4.15
CA VAL A 39 21.08 -40.59 4.08
C VAL A 39 20.06 -39.63 3.47
N GLY A 40 19.40 -40.01 2.38
CA GLY A 40 18.33 -39.23 1.77
C GLY A 40 17.17 -38.99 2.73
N ALA A 41 16.70 -40.02 3.42
CA ALA A 41 15.65 -39.91 4.43
C ALA A 41 16.08 -39.01 5.61
N ALA A 42 17.32 -39.12 6.08
CA ALA A 42 17.84 -38.26 7.14
C ALA A 42 17.90 -36.79 6.71
N ILE A 43 18.35 -36.51 5.49
CA ILE A 43 18.34 -35.15 4.91
C ILE A 43 16.91 -34.61 4.83
N LEU A 44 15.95 -35.43 4.39
CA LEU A 44 14.54 -35.02 4.32
C LEU A 44 13.95 -34.74 5.71
N LEU A 45 14.25 -35.56 6.71
CA LEU A 45 13.81 -35.33 8.09
C LEU A 45 14.42 -34.06 8.68
N LEU A 46 15.71 -33.81 8.43
CA LEU A 46 16.37 -32.57 8.84
C LEU A 46 15.73 -31.35 8.17
N ALA A 47 15.49 -31.42 6.85
CA ALA A 47 14.83 -30.35 6.10
C ALA A 47 13.40 -30.09 6.62
N ALA A 48 12.63 -31.15 6.88
CA ALA A 48 11.29 -31.03 7.46
C ALA A 48 11.31 -30.42 8.86
N GLY A 49 12.29 -30.79 9.70
CA GLY A 49 12.48 -30.19 11.03
C GLY A 49 12.80 -28.70 10.95
N ILE A 50 13.66 -28.28 10.02
CA ILE A 50 13.99 -26.86 9.79
C ILE A 50 12.75 -26.10 9.34
N VAL A 51 12.03 -26.60 8.32
CA VAL A 51 10.81 -25.95 7.82
C VAL A 51 9.75 -25.86 8.91
N GLY A 52 9.51 -26.94 9.65
CA GLY A 52 8.57 -26.95 10.77
C GLY A 52 8.95 -25.95 11.87
N GLY A 53 10.24 -25.86 12.21
CA GLY A 53 10.76 -24.89 13.16
C GLY A 53 10.58 -23.43 12.72
N VAL A 54 10.84 -23.13 11.43
CA VAL A 54 10.60 -21.80 10.85
C VAL A 54 9.13 -21.45 10.86
N LEU A 55 8.25 -22.34 10.40
CA LEU A 55 6.81 -22.11 10.39
C LEU A 55 6.24 -21.90 11.80
N TRP A 56 6.73 -22.65 12.79
CA TRP A 56 6.36 -22.47 14.19
C TRP A 56 6.84 -21.12 14.74
N TYR A 57 8.09 -20.74 14.46
CA TYR A 57 8.65 -19.46 14.89
C TYR A 57 7.93 -18.28 14.24
N ASP A 58 7.64 -18.35 12.94
CA ASP A 58 6.89 -17.34 12.20
C ASP A 58 5.47 -17.20 12.73
N SER A 59 4.80 -18.33 13.01
CA SER A 59 3.49 -18.33 13.65
C SER A 59 3.51 -17.69 15.04
N GLN A 60 4.50 -18.06 15.87
CA GLN A 60 4.63 -17.53 17.23
C GLN A 60 4.92 -16.02 17.24
N THR A 61 5.77 -15.55 16.33
CA THR A 61 6.07 -14.11 16.19
C THR A 61 4.88 -13.34 15.63
N ALA A 62 4.12 -13.93 14.70
CA ALA A 62 2.90 -13.33 14.17
C ALA A 62 1.83 -13.12 15.25
N HIS A 63 1.56 -14.13 16.09
CA HIS A 63 0.60 -14.03 17.19
C HIS A 63 1.00 -12.95 18.20
N LYS A 64 2.26 -12.93 18.64
CA LYS A 64 2.77 -11.89 19.55
C LYS A 64 2.64 -10.49 18.98
N ALA A 65 2.95 -10.31 17.69
CA ALA A 65 2.81 -9.02 17.04
C ALA A 65 1.33 -8.58 16.96
N GLN A 66 0.39 -9.52 16.73
CA GLN A 66 -1.04 -9.23 16.72
C GLN A 66 -1.58 -8.84 18.11
N ASP A 67 -1.16 -9.53 19.16
CA ASP A 67 -1.58 -9.20 20.54
C ASP A 67 -1.12 -7.80 20.93
N LEU A 68 0.14 -7.47 20.62
CA LEU A 68 0.70 -6.13 20.83
C LEU A 68 -0.04 -5.06 20.02
N GLU A 69 -0.40 -5.36 18.76
CA GLU A 69 -1.14 -4.43 17.90
C GLU A 69 -2.54 -4.15 18.48
N GLN A 70 -3.21 -5.18 18.98
CA GLN A 70 -4.52 -5.05 19.62
C GLN A 70 -4.44 -4.18 20.87
N GLU A 71 -3.45 -4.44 21.74
CA GLU A 71 -3.21 -3.64 22.95
C GLU A 71 -2.88 -2.19 22.60
N ALA A 72 -1.93 -1.96 21.69
CA ALA A 72 -1.54 -0.62 21.22
C ALA A 72 -2.75 0.16 20.68
N THR A 73 -3.58 -0.52 19.90
CA THR A 73 -4.77 0.05 19.28
C THR A 73 -5.84 0.40 20.32
N LEU A 74 -5.99 -0.43 21.36
CA LEU A 74 -6.87 -0.12 22.48
C LEU A 74 -6.43 1.18 23.16
N HIS A 75 -5.15 1.31 23.53
CA HIS A 75 -4.61 2.53 24.14
C HIS A 75 -4.77 3.74 23.19
N TYR A 76 -4.50 3.57 21.90
CA TYR A 76 -4.63 4.63 20.91
C TYR A 76 -6.06 5.19 20.78
N PHE A 77 -7.08 4.36 20.87
CA PHE A 77 -8.48 4.79 20.74
C PHE A 77 -9.14 5.15 22.08
N THR A 78 -8.68 4.58 23.20
CA THR A 78 -9.24 4.86 24.53
C THR A 78 -8.66 6.13 25.16
N ARG A 79 -8.78 7.26 24.47
CA ARG A 79 -8.29 8.57 24.95
C ARG A 79 -9.45 9.47 25.36
N PRO A 80 -9.89 9.41 26.64
CA PRO A 80 -11.04 10.17 27.12
C PRO A 80 -10.82 11.68 27.03
N ALA A 81 -11.84 12.41 26.57
CA ALA A 81 -11.77 13.87 26.46
C ALA A 81 -11.85 14.57 27.83
N ASP A 82 -12.47 13.93 28.82
CA ASP A 82 -12.65 14.41 30.19
C ASP A 82 -11.44 14.16 31.10
N ASP A 83 -10.49 13.30 30.69
CA ASP A 83 -9.23 13.05 31.40
C ASP A 83 -8.01 13.18 30.47
N PRO A 84 -7.48 14.41 30.30
CA PRO A 84 -6.34 14.66 29.43
C PRO A 84 -5.06 13.93 29.86
N LYS A 85 -4.87 13.68 31.16
CA LYS A 85 -3.68 12.96 31.64
C LYS A 85 -3.72 11.51 31.21
N LYS A 86 -4.88 10.86 31.38
CA LYS A 86 -5.07 9.49 30.92
C LYS A 86 -4.99 9.38 29.40
N ALA A 87 -5.53 10.36 28.68
CA ALA A 87 -5.39 10.43 27.22
C ALA A 87 -3.93 10.49 26.77
N ASP A 88 -3.09 11.30 27.43
CA ASP A 88 -1.65 11.40 27.16
C ASP A 88 -0.90 10.11 27.52
N THR A 89 -1.19 9.52 28.69
CA THR A 89 -0.61 8.22 29.11
C THR A 89 -0.92 7.14 28.08
N ASN A 90 -2.19 6.99 27.70
CA ASN A 90 -2.61 5.99 26.73
C ASN A 90 -1.96 6.23 25.36
N LEU A 91 -1.79 7.49 24.93
CA LEU A 91 -1.09 7.78 23.68
C LEU A 91 0.38 7.34 23.73
N LYS A 92 1.08 7.59 24.84
CA LYS A 92 2.47 7.17 25.05
C LYS A 92 2.63 5.65 25.10
N GLU A 93 1.70 4.96 25.73
CA GLU A 93 1.66 3.49 25.76
C GLU A 93 1.45 2.92 24.36
N ALA A 94 0.52 3.49 23.58
CA ALA A 94 0.32 3.10 22.18
C ALA A 94 1.59 3.29 21.33
N VAL A 95 2.26 4.45 21.43
CA VAL A 95 3.54 4.70 20.74
C VAL A 95 4.59 3.66 21.12
N THR A 96 4.71 3.34 22.41
CA THR A 96 5.67 2.35 22.92
C THR A 96 5.41 0.97 22.35
N LEU A 97 4.16 0.52 22.36
CA LEU A 97 3.76 -0.80 21.85
C LEU A 97 3.93 -0.89 20.33
N TYR A 98 3.50 0.11 19.57
CA TYR A 98 3.71 0.12 18.11
C TYR A 98 5.20 0.11 17.76
N LYS A 99 6.03 0.89 18.46
CA LYS A 99 7.48 0.88 18.27
C LYS A 99 8.08 -0.51 18.52
N ARG A 100 7.63 -1.18 19.58
CA ARG A 100 8.03 -2.55 19.91
C ARG A 100 7.71 -3.53 18.77
N ILE A 101 6.54 -3.43 18.15
CA ILE A 101 6.19 -4.29 17.00
C ILE A 101 7.15 -4.09 15.83
N VAL A 102 7.45 -2.82 15.50
CA VAL A 102 8.33 -2.47 14.37
C VAL A 102 9.79 -2.85 14.63
N GLU A 103 10.21 -2.92 15.88
CA GLU A 103 11.60 -3.25 16.26
C GLU A 103 11.82 -4.75 16.51
N GLU A 104 10.91 -5.40 17.23
CA GLU A 104 11.05 -6.83 17.60
C GLU A 104 10.46 -7.78 16.54
N TYR A 105 9.42 -7.37 15.81
CA TYR A 105 8.68 -8.23 14.88
C TYR A 105 8.57 -7.67 13.44
N PRO A 106 9.63 -7.07 12.85
CA PRO A 106 9.55 -6.32 11.59
C PRO A 106 9.16 -7.17 10.36
N ARG A 107 9.26 -8.50 10.42
CA ARG A 107 8.93 -9.40 9.30
C ARG A 107 7.48 -9.91 9.33
N THR A 108 6.73 -9.59 10.39
CA THR A 108 5.34 -10.03 10.51
C THR A 108 4.42 -9.21 9.61
N LEU A 109 3.28 -9.79 9.22
CA LEU A 109 2.26 -9.09 8.44
C LEU A 109 1.63 -7.90 9.21
N THR A 110 1.75 -7.90 10.53
CA THR A 110 1.26 -6.84 11.42
C THR A 110 2.17 -5.61 11.42
N ALA A 111 3.48 -5.79 11.24
CA ALA A 111 4.46 -4.71 11.40
C ALA A 111 4.26 -3.51 10.47
N PRO A 112 3.85 -3.66 9.19
CA PRO A 112 3.49 -2.50 8.37
C PRO A 112 2.35 -1.67 8.97
N LEU A 113 1.28 -2.33 9.44
CA LEU A 113 0.15 -1.63 10.05
C LEU A 113 0.58 -0.88 11.32
N ALA A 114 1.32 -1.55 12.19
CA ALA A 114 1.90 -0.96 13.39
C ALA A 114 2.80 0.25 13.07
N ALA A 115 3.60 0.18 12.01
CA ALA A 115 4.45 1.28 11.58
C ALA A 115 3.65 2.48 11.07
N PHE A 116 2.55 2.25 10.34
CA PHE A 116 1.62 3.31 9.95
C PHE A 116 0.97 3.97 11.18
N HIS A 117 0.52 3.15 12.13
CA HIS A 117 -0.10 3.62 13.37
C HIS A 117 0.89 4.34 14.28
N LEU A 118 2.14 3.90 14.36
CA LEU A 118 3.22 4.57 15.08
C LEU A 118 3.38 6.01 14.58
N GLY A 119 3.49 6.20 13.26
CA GLY A 119 3.55 7.54 12.67
C GLY A 119 2.34 8.39 13.06
N ASN A 120 1.12 7.85 12.93
CA ASN A 120 -0.10 8.57 13.28
C ASN A 120 -0.17 8.94 14.78
N ALA A 121 0.27 8.05 15.67
CA ALA A 121 0.32 8.29 17.11
C ALA A 121 1.33 9.38 17.46
N LEU A 122 2.50 9.40 16.82
CA LEU A 122 3.50 10.45 16.98
C LEU A 122 2.99 11.81 16.50
N VAL A 123 2.22 11.86 15.40
CA VAL A 123 1.55 13.11 14.97
C VAL A 123 0.59 13.61 16.05
N GLN A 124 -0.21 12.71 16.63
CA GLN A 124 -1.15 13.09 17.70
C GLN A 124 -0.45 13.48 19.01
N ALA A 125 0.75 12.98 19.25
CA ALA A 125 1.60 13.39 20.36
C ALA A 125 2.30 14.74 20.09
N ASN A 126 2.06 15.36 18.93
CA ASN A 126 2.74 16.55 18.44
C ASN A 126 4.26 16.36 18.26
N GLU A 127 4.71 15.11 18.13
CA GLU A 127 6.11 14.73 17.87
C GLU A 127 6.35 14.64 16.36
N LEU A 128 6.23 15.77 15.65
CA LEU A 128 6.21 15.81 14.19
C LEU A 128 7.49 15.26 13.54
N ASP A 129 8.66 15.53 14.13
CA ASP A 129 9.94 15.02 13.62
C ASP A 129 10.04 13.50 13.75
N ALA A 130 9.62 12.95 14.89
CA ALA A 130 9.58 11.51 15.09
C ALA A 130 8.57 10.84 14.13
N ALA A 131 7.42 11.48 13.89
CA ALA A 131 6.44 11.00 12.93
C ALA A 131 7.00 10.93 11.50
N ILE A 132 7.70 11.97 11.05
CA ILE A 132 8.38 11.99 9.74
C ILE A 132 9.35 10.83 9.62
N GLU A 133 10.21 10.60 10.62
CA GLU A 133 11.16 9.50 10.60
C GLU A 133 10.47 8.13 10.63
N ALA A 134 9.37 7.98 11.39
CA ALA A 134 8.57 6.75 11.39
C ALA A 134 7.97 6.45 10.00
N TYR A 135 7.38 7.44 9.34
CA TYR A 135 6.84 7.27 7.98
C TYR A 135 7.93 7.01 6.94
N LYS A 136 9.08 7.70 7.01
CA LYS A 136 10.22 7.42 6.12
C LYS A 136 10.74 6.00 6.31
N ARG A 137 10.82 5.52 7.56
CA ARG A 137 11.17 4.13 7.86
C ARG A 137 10.15 3.15 7.30
N PHE A 138 8.84 3.47 7.36
CA PHE A 138 7.82 2.66 6.69
C PHE A 138 8.10 2.57 5.18
N VAL A 139 8.34 3.70 4.51
CA VAL A 139 8.58 3.71 3.05
C VAL A 139 9.77 2.82 2.68
N LEU A 140 10.83 2.83 3.50
CA LEU A 140 12.02 2.01 3.30
C LEU A 140 11.79 0.52 3.56
N MET A 141 11.08 0.18 4.66
CA MET A 141 10.95 -1.21 5.12
C MET A 141 9.75 -1.95 4.49
N TYR A 142 8.68 -1.21 4.19
CA TYR A 142 7.36 -1.75 3.84
C TYR A 142 6.79 -1.12 2.56
N GLY A 143 7.63 -0.50 1.73
CA GLY A 143 7.22 0.15 0.48
C GLY A 143 6.55 -0.77 -0.55
N SER A 144 6.68 -2.09 -0.41
CA SER A 144 5.94 -3.06 -1.24
C SER A 144 4.46 -3.18 -0.86
N ASN A 145 4.05 -2.71 0.33
CA ASN A 145 2.66 -2.69 0.76
C ASN A 145 1.94 -1.47 0.15
N ALA A 146 1.56 -1.57 -1.13
CA ALA A 146 0.98 -0.47 -1.89
C ALA A 146 -0.25 0.18 -1.21
N SER A 147 -1.12 -0.64 -0.60
CA SER A 147 -2.33 -0.17 0.09
C SER A 147 -2.01 0.78 1.24
N LEU A 148 -1.03 0.44 2.08
CA LEU A 148 -0.62 1.30 3.19
C LEU A 148 0.35 2.39 2.76
N LEU A 149 1.18 2.16 1.73
CA LEU A 149 2.15 3.14 1.25
C LEU A 149 1.46 4.42 0.79
N GLY A 150 0.32 4.33 0.09
CA GLY A 150 -0.46 5.51 -0.30
C GLY A 150 -0.91 6.34 0.90
N LEU A 151 -1.41 5.68 1.96
CA LEU A 151 -1.83 6.34 3.20
C LEU A 151 -0.66 6.96 3.96
N VAL A 152 0.47 6.25 4.02
CA VAL A 152 1.71 6.73 4.65
C VAL A 152 2.24 7.97 3.94
N GLN A 153 2.30 7.97 2.62
CA GLN A 153 2.77 9.12 1.84
C GLN A 153 1.84 10.33 2.00
N GLN A 154 0.51 10.11 2.01
CA GLN A 154 -0.46 11.17 2.32
C GLN A 154 -0.24 11.76 3.72
N ARG A 155 -0.04 10.91 4.74
CA ARG A 155 0.20 11.37 6.11
C ARG A 155 1.54 12.07 6.24
N LEU A 156 2.60 11.56 5.61
CA LEU A 156 3.91 12.19 5.55
C LEU A 156 3.83 13.58 4.92
N GLY A 157 3.10 13.72 3.80
CA GLY A 157 2.83 15.02 3.18
C GLY A 157 2.13 15.98 4.13
N TYR A 158 1.10 15.51 4.83
CA TYR A 158 0.38 16.30 5.82
C TYR A 158 1.29 16.78 6.98
N VAL A 159 2.16 15.91 7.50
CA VAL A 159 3.09 16.31 8.57
C VAL A 159 4.12 17.32 8.09
N TYR A 160 4.62 17.19 6.87
CA TYR A 160 5.47 18.22 6.27
C TYR A 160 4.75 19.56 6.14
N LEU A 161 3.46 19.58 5.79
CA LEU A 161 2.66 20.81 5.79
C LEU A 161 2.53 21.42 7.18
N LEU A 162 2.30 20.61 8.23
CA LEU A 162 2.28 21.10 9.61
C LEU A 162 3.61 21.75 10.02
N LYS A 163 4.73 21.23 9.51
CA LYS A 163 6.06 21.83 9.68
C LYS A 163 6.34 23.02 8.77
N GLY A 164 5.45 23.33 7.83
CA GLY A 164 5.62 24.38 6.83
C GLY A 164 6.55 24.01 5.67
N ASP A 165 7.03 22.77 5.59
CA ASP A 165 7.89 22.27 4.52
C ASP A 165 7.04 21.84 3.30
N ARG A 166 6.65 22.85 2.51
CA ARG A 166 5.80 22.65 1.33
C ARG A 166 6.47 21.82 0.24
N ASP A 167 7.79 21.90 0.11
CA ASP A 167 8.51 21.17 -0.93
C ASP A 167 8.53 19.66 -0.64
N GLN A 168 8.78 19.27 0.61
CA GLN A 168 8.69 17.86 1.01
C GLN A 168 7.26 17.35 1.02
N ALA A 169 6.29 18.20 1.40
CA ALA A 169 4.89 17.86 1.29
C ALA A 169 4.47 17.53 -0.16
N ALA A 170 4.86 18.39 -1.11
CA ALA A 170 4.59 18.16 -2.53
C ALA A 170 5.20 16.84 -3.00
N LYS A 171 6.46 16.56 -2.66
CA LYS A 171 7.11 15.27 -3.00
C LYS A 171 6.34 14.06 -2.45
N ALA A 172 5.90 14.11 -1.21
CA ALA A 172 5.15 13.02 -0.59
C ALA A 172 3.78 12.81 -1.26
N TYR A 173 3.05 13.87 -1.60
CA TYR A 173 1.79 13.73 -2.33
C TYR A 173 2.00 13.27 -3.78
N SER A 174 3.02 13.76 -4.49
CA SER A 174 3.37 13.26 -5.82
C SER A 174 3.69 11.78 -5.81
N ALA A 175 4.38 11.28 -4.78
CA ALA A 175 4.68 9.86 -4.64
C ALA A 175 3.42 8.98 -4.56
N VAL A 176 2.27 9.50 -4.09
CA VAL A 176 0.99 8.76 -4.13
C VAL A 176 0.53 8.51 -5.57
N LEU A 177 0.79 9.46 -6.47
CA LEU A 177 0.43 9.36 -7.89
C LEU A 177 1.32 8.36 -8.66
N ASP A 178 2.46 7.97 -8.10
CA ASP A 178 3.34 6.96 -8.68
C ASP A 178 2.99 5.55 -8.21
N ILE A 179 2.16 5.39 -7.17
CA ILE A 179 1.76 4.09 -6.64
C ILE A 179 0.62 3.50 -7.52
N PRO A 180 0.84 2.34 -8.15
CA PRO A 180 -0.21 1.68 -8.94
C PRO A 180 -1.41 1.31 -8.08
N GLY A 181 -2.61 1.75 -8.49
CA GLY A 181 -3.85 1.41 -7.81
C GLY A 181 -4.05 2.09 -6.45
N ALA A 182 -3.27 3.11 -6.10
CA ALA A 182 -3.49 3.86 -4.86
C ALA A 182 -4.92 4.43 -4.81
N LEU A 183 -5.60 4.20 -3.68
CA LEU A 183 -7.01 4.57 -3.49
C LEU A 183 -7.21 6.06 -3.20
N ASN A 184 -6.15 6.76 -2.79
CA ASN A 184 -6.16 8.15 -2.32
C ASN A 184 -5.51 9.12 -3.32
N ARG A 185 -5.51 8.77 -4.61
CA ARG A 185 -4.92 9.59 -5.67
C ARG A 185 -5.68 10.90 -5.89
N ASP A 186 -7.00 10.89 -5.73
CA ASP A 186 -7.85 12.08 -5.77
C ASP A 186 -7.45 13.09 -4.69
N HIS A 187 -7.25 12.64 -3.45
CA HIS A 187 -6.76 13.48 -2.36
C HIS A 187 -5.35 14.01 -2.65
N ALA A 188 -4.45 13.18 -3.19
CA ALA A 188 -3.10 13.63 -3.53
C ALA A 188 -3.10 14.72 -4.63
N LEU A 189 -3.89 14.55 -5.69
CA LEU A 189 -4.09 15.57 -6.73
C LEU A 189 -4.62 16.87 -6.13
N PHE A 190 -5.60 16.78 -5.25
CA PHE A 190 -6.21 17.94 -4.61
C PHE A 190 -5.20 18.73 -3.76
N GLU A 191 -4.42 18.04 -2.93
CA GLU A 191 -3.43 18.69 -2.06
C GLU A 191 -2.23 19.25 -2.86
N LEU A 192 -1.80 18.57 -3.93
CA LEU A 192 -0.79 19.11 -4.85
C LEU A 192 -1.26 20.41 -5.50
N ALA A 193 -2.50 20.44 -5.98
CA ALA A 193 -3.08 21.63 -6.57
C ALA A 193 -3.12 22.79 -5.56
N ARG A 194 -3.57 22.52 -4.32
CA ARG A 194 -3.59 23.52 -3.23
C ARG A 194 -2.19 24.04 -2.88
N LEU A 195 -1.19 23.15 -2.90
CA LEU A 195 0.19 23.53 -2.66
C LEU A 195 0.70 24.47 -3.76
N GLU A 196 0.45 24.15 -5.03
CA GLU A 196 0.84 24.98 -6.17
C GLU A 196 0.12 26.33 -6.18
N GLU A 197 -1.17 26.37 -5.83
CA GLU A 197 -1.90 27.63 -5.58
C GLU A 197 -1.17 28.49 -4.54
N SER A 198 -0.79 27.88 -3.41
CA SER A 198 -0.10 28.59 -2.33
C SER A 198 1.30 29.10 -2.73
N LEU A 199 1.90 28.47 -3.73
CA LEU A 199 3.20 28.84 -4.30
C LEU A 199 3.06 29.77 -5.52
N SER A 200 1.86 30.28 -5.81
CA SER A 200 1.57 31.13 -6.97
C SER A 200 1.96 30.48 -8.32
N ARG A 201 1.75 29.16 -8.44
CA ARG A 201 1.95 28.37 -9.66
C ARG A 201 0.59 27.90 -10.22
N PRO A 202 -0.23 28.80 -10.77
CA PRO A 202 -1.61 28.48 -11.14
C PRO A 202 -1.70 27.43 -12.26
N GLU A 203 -0.73 27.37 -13.18
CA GLU A 203 -0.73 26.39 -14.28
C GLU A 203 -0.72 24.94 -13.76
N GLY A 204 0.16 24.64 -12.79
CA GLY A 204 0.22 23.32 -12.16
C GLY A 204 -1.07 23.01 -11.41
N ALA A 205 -1.56 23.98 -10.64
CA ALA A 205 -2.77 23.79 -9.83
C ALA A 205 -3.99 23.47 -10.71
N LEU A 206 -4.15 24.17 -11.83
CA LEU A 206 -5.20 23.89 -12.81
C LEU A 206 -5.08 22.47 -13.37
N ALA A 207 -3.87 22.02 -13.73
CA ALA A 207 -3.65 20.69 -14.28
C ALA A 207 -4.06 19.59 -13.28
N HIS A 208 -3.66 19.70 -12.02
CA HIS A 208 -4.02 18.73 -10.99
C HIS A 208 -5.53 18.74 -10.66
N TYR A 209 -6.18 19.92 -10.61
CA TYR A 209 -7.64 19.98 -10.43
C TYR A 209 -8.41 19.38 -11.60
N GLN A 210 -7.98 19.67 -12.83
CA GLN A 210 -8.59 19.07 -14.03
C GLN A 210 -8.43 17.55 -14.04
N ASP A 211 -7.24 17.04 -13.67
CA ASP A 211 -6.98 15.60 -13.61
C ASP A 211 -7.87 14.92 -12.56
N LEU A 212 -8.03 15.56 -11.39
CA LEU A 212 -8.94 15.08 -10.35
C LEU A 212 -10.38 14.98 -10.88
N MET A 213 -10.90 16.06 -11.46
CA MET A 213 -12.27 16.09 -11.97
C MET A 213 -12.51 15.09 -13.10
N LYS A 214 -11.51 14.88 -13.95
CA LYS A 214 -11.60 13.99 -15.11
C LYS A 214 -11.54 12.52 -14.71
N ASN A 215 -10.57 12.14 -13.87
CA ASN A 215 -10.31 10.73 -13.54
C ASN A 215 -11.09 10.27 -12.30
N TYR A 216 -11.51 11.20 -11.44
CA TYR A 216 -12.22 10.93 -10.19
C TYR A 216 -13.49 11.77 -10.05
N PRO A 217 -14.43 11.73 -11.02
CA PRO A 217 -15.62 12.59 -11.02
C PRO A 217 -16.56 12.35 -9.82
N ASN A 218 -16.51 11.17 -9.21
CA ASN A 218 -17.29 10.82 -8.03
C ASN A 218 -16.56 11.10 -6.70
N SER A 219 -15.33 11.64 -6.74
CA SER A 219 -14.61 12.01 -5.53
C SER A 219 -15.37 13.11 -4.78
N PRO A 220 -15.48 13.05 -3.44
CA PRO A 220 -15.99 14.15 -2.63
C PRO A 220 -15.25 15.48 -2.88
N LEU A 221 -14.00 15.42 -3.36
CA LEU A 221 -13.14 16.57 -3.64
C LEU A 221 -13.39 17.18 -5.03
N ALA A 222 -14.11 16.50 -5.93
CA ALA A 222 -14.31 16.96 -7.31
C ALA A 222 -15.08 18.29 -7.40
N ASN A 223 -16.09 18.46 -6.54
CA ASN A 223 -16.86 19.71 -6.50
C ASN A 223 -16.01 20.89 -6.01
N GLU A 224 -15.20 20.69 -4.96
CA GLU A 224 -14.31 21.74 -4.48
C GLU A 224 -13.22 22.07 -5.52
N ALA A 225 -12.65 21.04 -6.17
CA ALA A 225 -11.70 21.21 -7.27
C ALA A 225 -12.29 22.06 -8.40
N ALA A 226 -13.55 21.83 -8.79
CA ALA A 226 -14.23 22.59 -9.83
C ALA A 226 -14.40 24.08 -9.47
N VAL A 227 -14.75 24.37 -8.21
CA VAL A 227 -14.86 25.74 -7.72
C VAL A 227 -13.50 26.44 -7.76
N ARG A 228 -12.45 25.80 -7.25
CA ARG A 228 -11.09 26.34 -7.24
C ARG A 228 -10.55 26.57 -8.64
N LEU A 229 -10.77 25.62 -9.56
CA LEU A 229 -10.40 25.74 -10.96
C LEU A 229 -10.98 27.01 -11.59
N LYS A 230 -12.29 27.23 -11.42
CA LYS A 230 -12.98 28.41 -11.97
C LYS A 230 -12.43 29.71 -11.40
N VAL A 231 -12.13 29.74 -10.10
CA VAL A 231 -11.52 30.93 -9.45
C VAL A 231 -10.14 31.23 -10.04
N LEU A 232 -9.32 30.21 -10.27
CA LEU A 232 -7.98 30.37 -10.87
C LEU A 232 -8.04 30.84 -12.33
N GLU A 233 -8.99 30.34 -13.13
CA GLU A 233 -9.17 30.75 -14.53
C GLU A 233 -9.60 32.22 -14.67
N VAL A 234 -10.51 32.68 -13.80
CA VAL A 234 -10.93 34.09 -13.74
C VAL A 234 -9.76 34.97 -13.33
N LYS A 235 -8.95 34.54 -12.35
CA LYS A 235 -7.76 35.30 -11.92
C LYS A 235 -6.70 35.40 -13.03
N LYS A 236 -6.60 34.39 -13.90
CA LYS A 236 -5.72 34.38 -15.08
C LYS A 236 -6.25 35.25 -16.22
N SER A 237 -7.56 35.43 -16.30
CA SER A 237 -8.26 36.21 -17.32
C SER A 237 -8.95 37.41 -16.67
N PRO A 238 -8.21 38.44 -16.21
CA PRO A 238 -8.87 39.64 -15.71
C PRO A 238 -9.76 40.19 -16.83
N ASP A 239 -11.04 40.45 -16.52
CA ASP A 239 -12.04 40.90 -17.49
C ASP A 239 -11.47 41.94 -18.48
N PRO A 240 -11.82 41.89 -19.78
CA PRO A 240 -11.59 43.04 -20.63
C PRO A 240 -12.33 44.22 -19.98
N ALA A 241 -11.61 45.31 -19.75
CA ALA A 241 -12.14 46.54 -19.17
C ALA A 241 -13.55 46.84 -19.73
N PRO A 242 -14.52 47.25 -18.90
CA PRO A 242 -15.87 47.53 -19.37
C PRO A 242 -15.77 48.46 -20.56
N ALA A 243 -16.31 48.01 -21.70
CA ALA A 243 -16.26 48.73 -22.96
C ALA A 243 -16.62 50.20 -22.70
N SER A 244 -15.68 51.10 -23.00
CA SER A 244 -15.90 52.53 -22.84
C SER A 244 -17.24 52.88 -23.49
N PRO A 245 -18.13 53.62 -22.81
CA PRO A 245 -19.42 53.96 -23.37
C PRO A 245 -19.19 54.66 -24.70
N ALA A 246 -19.83 54.13 -25.75
CA ALA A 246 -19.79 54.70 -27.09
C ALA A 246 -20.07 56.21 -27.00
N PRO A 247 -19.35 57.06 -27.74
CA PRO A 247 -19.54 58.51 -27.67
C PRO A 247 -21.00 58.83 -27.97
N ALA A 248 -21.63 59.55 -27.05
CA ALA A 248 -23.01 59.98 -27.14
C ALA A 248 -23.27 60.63 -28.51
N ALA A 249 -24.24 60.08 -29.24
CA ALA A 249 -24.71 60.64 -30.49
C ALA A 249 -25.07 62.11 -30.29
N ALA A 250 -24.44 62.98 -31.08
CA ALA A 250 -24.68 64.40 -31.09
C ALA A 250 -26.17 64.71 -31.30
N ALA A 251 -26.75 65.50 -30.39
CA ALA A 251 -28.11 65.99 -30.50
C ALA A 251 -28.28 66.83 -31.79
N PRO A 252 -29.38 66.68 -32.53
CA PRO A 252 -29.62 67.50 -33.71
C PRO A 252 -29.92 68.94 -33.31
N ALA A 253 -29.26 69.86 -34.01
CA ALA A 253 -29.39 71.31 -33.85
C ALA A 253 -30.84 71.76 -34.02
N THR A 254 -31.27 72.63 -33.11
CA THR A 254 -32.56 73.31 -33.15
C THR A 254 -32.67 74.20 -34.39
N LEU A 255 -33.55 73.82 -35.31
CA LEU A 255 -34.01 74.71 -36.38
C LEU A 255 -34.99 75.72 -35.80
N LYS A 256 -34.51 76.95 -35.64
CA LYS A 256 -35.30 78.14 -35.33
C LYS A 256 -35.64 78.82 -36.65
N LYS A 257 -36.93 79.04 -36.96
CA LYS A 257 -37.40 80.16 -37.80
C LYS A 257 -38.95 80.29 -37.80
N PRO A 258 -39.47 81.46 -38.23
CA PRO A 258 -40.36 82.33 -37.47
C PRO A 258 -41.85 81.98 -37.56
#